data_AF-A0A4Y1QMM8-F1
#
_entry.id   AF-A0A4Y1QMM8-F1
#
_cell.length_a   1.000
_cell.length_b   1.000
_cell.length_c   1.000
_cell.angle_alpha   90.00
_cell.angle_beta   90.00
_cell.angle_gamma   90.00
#
_symmetry.space_group_name_H-M   'P 1'
#
loop_
_entity.id
_entity.type
_entity.pdbx_description
1 polymer ?
#
loop_
_entity_poly.entity_id
_entity_poly.type
_entity_poly.pdbx_seq_one_letter_code
_entity_poly.pdbx_strand_id
1 'polypeptide(L)'
;MGIIGANKAREVSLTATPLTAELGERLGFVNHVVEGGELLKKAREIAEAIAKNNQDLVLRYKAVINDGLKLDLGHALALEKERVMTITVE
;
A
#
# COMPACT_ATOMS: atom_id res chain seq x y z
N MET A 1 -6.02 -6.98 -7.41
CA MET A 1 -5.46 -8.20 -6.80
C MET A 1 -5.58 -8.09 -5.28
N GLY A 2 -5.94 -9.14 -4.54
CA GLY A 2 -6.02 -9.09 -3.08
C GLY A 2 -4.66 -8.89 -2.42
N ILE A 3 -4.64 -8.31 -1.21
CA ILE A 3 -3.46 -7.84 -0.47
C ILE A 3 -2.33 -8.90 -0.39
N ILE A 4 -2.69 -10.17 -0.23
CA ILE A 4 -1.75 -11.27 0.03
C ILE A 4 -1.60 -12.25 -1.15
N GLY A 5 -2.12 -11.89 -2.33
CA GLY A 5 -2.16 -12.76 -3.52
C GLY A 5 -3.24 -13.87 -3.45
N ALA A 6 -3.65 -14.37 -4.62
CA ALA A 6 -4.82 -15.25 -4.73
C ALA A 6 -4.70 -16.59 -3.98
N ASN A 7 -3.51 -17.21 -3.98
CA ASN A 7 -3.32 -18.51 -3.34
C ASN A 7 -3.44 -18.42 -1.82
N LYS A 8 -2.70 -17.49 -1.19
CA LYS A 8 -2.76 -17.31 0.26
C LYS A 8 -4.11 -16.77 0.71
N ALA A 9 -4.74 -15.90 -0.10
CA ALA A 9 -6.08 -15.39 0.19
C ALA A 9 -7.11 -16.54 0.28
N ARG A 10 -7.06 -17.52 -0.63
CA ARG A 10 -7.93 -18.70 -0.57
C ARG A 10 -7.65 -19.54 0.68
N GLU A 11 -6.39 -19.82 0.97
CA GLU A 11 -6.01 -20.59 2.16
C GLU A 11 -6.57 -19.96 3.43
N VAL A 12 -6.25 -18.70 3.72
CA VAL A 12 -6.70 -18.00 4.93
C VAL A 12 -8.22 -17.89 5.01
N SER A 13 -8.89 -17.59 3.89
CA SER A 13 -10.35 -17.40 3.88
C SER A 13 -11.11 -18.71 4.05
N LEU A 14 -10.62 -19.81 3.48
CA LEU A 14 -11.31 -21.10 3.48
C LEU A 14 -11.01 -21.93 4.74
N THR A 15 -9.84 -21.77 5.35
CA THR A 15 -9.52 -22.48 6.60
C THR A 15 -9.98 -21.74 7.85
N ALA A 16 -10.30 -20.44 7.73
CA ALA A 16 -10.67 -19.56 8.85
C ALA A 16 -9.68 -19.66 10.04
N THR A 17 -8.42 -19.97 9.76
CA THR A 17 -7.39 -20.12 10.78
C THR A 17 -7.09 -18.76 11.42
N PRO A 18 -6.97 -18.68 12.75
CA PRO A 18 -6.54 -17.46 13.42
C PRO A 18 -5.19 -16.94 12.89
N LEU A 19 -5.12 -15.64 12.65
CA LEU A 19 -3.93 -14.97 12.12
C LEU A 19 -3.21 -14.23 13.25
N THR A 20 -1.90 -14.49 13.42
CA THR A 20 -1.07 -13.71 14.34
C THR A 20 -0.62 -12.39 13.68
N ALA A 21 -0.18 -11.43 14.49
CA ALA A 21 0.30 -10.14 13.99
C ALA A 21 1.53 -10.31 13.06
N GLU A 22 2.47 -11.17 13.44
CA GLU A 22 3.72 -11.43 12.72
C GLU A 22 3.46 -12.10 11.38
N LEU A 23 2.51 -13.05 11.34
CA LEU A 23 2.08 -13.65 10.09
C LEU A 23 1.34 -12.63 9.22
N GLY A 24 0.52 -11.77 9.83
CA GLY A 24 -0.12 -10.64 9.15
C GLY A 24 0.88 -9.71 8.46
N GLU A 25 1.99 -9.39 9.13
CA GLU A 25 3.06 -8.57 8.56
C GLU A 25 3.75 -9.27 7.39
N ARG A 26 4.17 -10.54 7.59
CA ARG A 26 4.85 -11.32 6.54
C ARG A 26 3.98 -11.50 5.29
N LEU A 27 2.68 -11.64 5.45
CA LEU A 27 1.75 -11.79 4.33
C LEU A 27 1.39 -10.44 3.67
N GLY A 28 1.60 -9.32 4.37
CA GLY A 28 1.28 -7.98 3.89
C GLY A 28 -0.09 -7.45 4.31
N PHE A 29 -0.79 -8.12 5.24
CA PHE A 29 -2.02 -7.57 5.83
C PHE A 29 -1.79 -6.29 6.61
N VAL A 30 -0.61 -6.18 7.25
CA VAL A 30 -0.15 -4.98 7.94
C VAL A 30 1.29 -4.69 7.51
N ASN A 31 1.69 -3.42 7.55
CA ASN A 31 3.04 -3.02 7.16
C ASN A 31 4.07 -3.16 8.29
N HIS A 32 3.61 -3.07 9.55
CA HIS A 32 4.46 -3.07 10.75
C HIS A 32 3.75 -3.75 11.92
N VAL A 33 4.49 -4.54 12.69
CA VAL A 33 4.12 -5.03 14.02
C VAL A 33 5.00 -4.38 15.07
N VAL A 34 4.37 -3.86 16.11
CA VAL A 34 5.05 -3.19 17.22
C VAL A 34 4.42 -3.59 18.54
N GLU A 35 5.15 -3.37 19.64
CA GLU A 35 4.61 -3.50 20.99
C GLU A 35 3.38 -2.60 21.18
N GLY A 36 2.41 -3.05 21.98
CA GLY A 36 1.11 -2.38 22.12
C GLY A 36 1.21 -0.90 22.54
N GLY A 37 2.19 -0.54 23.38
CA GLY A 37 2.45 0.84 23.80
C GLY A 37 3.04 1.73 22.71
N GLU A 38 3.64 1.16 21.66
CA GLU A 38 4.36 1.88 20.61
C GLU A 38 3.48 2.15 19.36
N LEU A 39 2.24 1.65 19.34
CA LEU A 39 1.34 1.73 18.18
C LEU A 39 1.19 3.16 17.64
N LEU A 40 0.77 4.11 18.50
CA LEU A 40 0.53 5.49 18.08
C LEU A 40 1.83 6.20 17.68
N LYS A 41 2.94 5.87 18.34
CA LYS A 41 4.25 6.43 18.02
C LYS A 41 4.66 6.00 16.61
N LYS A 42 4.62 4.70 16.30
CA LYS A 42 4.96 4.19 14.97
C LYS A 42 4.06 4.76 13.87
N ALA A 43 2.75 4.84 14.14
CA ALA A 43 1.79 5.43 13.19
C ALA A 43 2.09 6.92 12.92
N ARG A 44 2.41 7.70 13.96
CA ARG A 44 2.79 9.12 13.82
C ARG A 44 4.11 9.31 13.09
N GLU A 45 5.13 8.50 13.40
CA GLU A 45 6.42 8.53 12.70
C GLU A 45 6.23 8.40 11.17
N ILE A 46 5.40 7.45 10.73
CA ILE A 46 5.08 7.25 9.31
C ILE A 46 4.29 8.42 8.74
N ALA A 47 3.27 8.89 9.46
CA ALA A 47 2.46 10.02 9.01
C ALA A 47 3.29 11.30 8.87
N GLU A 48 4.19 11.57 9.81
CA GLU A 48 5.12 12.71 9.76
C GLU A 48 6.11 12.58 8.60
N ALA A 49 6.62 11.37 8.34
CA ALA A 49 7.47 11.11 7.17
C ALA A 49 6.73 11.41 5.85
N ILE A 50 5.45 11.06 5.75
CA ILE A 50 4.62 11.39 4.59
C ILE A 50 4.37 12.90 4.50
N ALA A 51 4.01 13.54 5.62
CA ALA A 51 3.64 14.95 5.68
C ALA A 51 4.79 15.92 5.37
N LYS A 52 6.05 15.47 5.51
CA LYS A 52 7.23 16.26 5.12
C LYS A 52 7.43 16.38 3.60
N ASN A 53 6.73 15.56 2.80
CA ASN A 53 6.85 15.59 1.34
C ASN A 53 5.93 16.66 0.73
N ASN A 54 6.18 17.01 -0.53
CA ASN A 54 5.29 17.89 -1.29
C ASN A 54 3.87 17.28 -1.34
N GLN A 55 2.88 18.04 -0.83
CA GLN A 55 1.51 17.57 -0.69
C GLN A 55 0.87 17.17 -2.03
N ASP A 56 1.09 17.94 -3.08
CA ASP A 56 0.54 17.66 -4.40
C ASP A 56 1.13 16.36 -4.97
N LEU A 57 2.45 16.17 -4.85
CA LEU A 57 3.10 14.92 -5.27
C LEU A 57 2.56 13.71 -4.51
N VAL A 58 2.39 13.80 -3.19
CA VAL A 58 1.83 12.69 -2.38
C VAL A 58 0.44 12.30 -2.88
N LEU A 59 -0.42 13.28 -3.17
CA LEU A 59 -1.77 13.04 -3.68
C LEU A 59 -1.74 12.42 -5.09
N ARG A 60 -0.90 12.93 -5.98
CA ARG A 60 -0.75 12.41 -7.35
C ARG A 60 -0.22 10.98 -7.34
N TYR A 61 0.86 10.67 -6.61
CA TYR A 61 1.39 9.31 -6.50
C TYR A 61 0.36 8.33 -5.94
N LYS A 62 -0.37 8.72 -4.89
CA LYS A 62 -1.46 7.91 -4.33
C LYS A 62 -2.52 7.59 -5.39
N ALA A 63 -2.91 8.57 -6.21
CA ALA A 63 -3.89 8.36 -7.28
C ALA A 63 -3.37 7.43 -8.38
N VAL A 64 -2.13 7.62 -8.84
CA VAL A 64 -1.48 6.74 -9.84
C VAL A 64 -1.48 5.29 -9.37
N ILE A 65 -1.03 5.03 -8.14
CA ILE A 65 -0.97 3.67 -7.59
C ILE A 65 -2.38 3.06 -7.49
N ASN A 66 -3.33 3.79 -6.92
CA ASN A 66 -4.69 3.27 -6.70
C ASN A 66 -5.44 2.98 -8.01
N ASP A 67 -5.22 3.81 -9.03
CA ASP A 67 -5.86 3.62 -10.33
C ASP A 67 -5.15 2.55 -11.16
N GLY A 68 -3.82 2.53 -11.15
CA GLY A 68 -3.01 1.51 -11.83
C GLY A 68 -3.32 0.10 -11.33
N LEU A 69 -3.56 -0.09 -10.03
CA LEU A 69 -3.94 -1.38 -9.44
C LEU A 69 -5.28 -1.95 -9.95
N LYS A 70 -6.12 -1.14 -10.61
CA LYS A 70 -7.41 -1.54 -11.18
C LYS A 70 -7.31 -1.94 -12.65
N LEU A 71 -6.17 -1.71 -13.29
CA LEU A 71 -5.93 -1.92 -14.71
C LEU A 71 -5.07 -3.17 -14.94
N ASP A 72 -5.10 -3.73 -16.15
CA ASP A 72 -4.05 -4.66 -16.55
C ASP A 72 -2.72 -3.92 -16.74
N LEU A 73 -1.63 -4.70 -16.79
CA LEU A 73 -0.27 -4.16 -16.81
C LEU A 73 -0.03 -3.16 -17.94
N GLY A 74 -0.56 -3.41 -19.14
CA GLY A 74 -0.35 -2.52 -20.30
C GLY A 74 -0.98 -1.15 -20.08
N HIS A 75 -2.23 -1.13 -19.62
CA HIS A 75 -2.94 0.12 -19.32
C HIS A 75 -2.39 0.82 -18.07
N ALA A 76 -1.96 0.07 -17.05
CA ALA A 76 -1.32 0.64 -15.87
C ALA A 76 -0.01 1.36 -16.21
N LEU A 77 0.85 0.77 -17.05
CA LEU A 77 2.10 1.39 -17.50
C LEU A 77 1.85 2.65 -18.34
N ALA A 78 0.80 2.65 -19.18
CA ALA A 78 0.41 3.83 -19.94
C ALA A 78 -0.07 4.97 -19.02
N LEU A 79 -0.89 4.65 -18.01
CA LEU A 79 -1.37 5.59 -16.99
C LEU A 79 -0.22 6.20 -16.18
N GLU A 80 0.73 5.37 -15.75
CA GLU A 80 1.94 5.83 -15.04
C GLU A 80 2.71 6.81 -15.91
N LYS A 81 2.96 6.47 -17.17
CA LYS A 81 3.68 7.34 -18.11
C LYS A 81 2.98 8.67 -18.33
N GLU A 82 1.66 8.67 -18.52
CA GLU A 82 0.85 9.89 -18.68
C GLU A 82 0.96 10.82 -17.47
N ARG A 83 0.67 10.29 -16.28
CA ARG A 83 0.60 11.09 -15.05
C ARG A 83 1.97 11.51 -14.53
N VAL A 84 3.01 10.70 -14.73
CA VAL A 84 4.39 11.07 -14.38
C VAL A 84 4.89 12.19 -15.28
N MET A 85 4.57 12.18 -16.58
CA MET A 85 4.93 13.30 -17.45
C MET A 85 4.30 14.61 -16.98
N THR A 86 3.09 14.62 -16.43
CA THR A 86 2.47 15.83 -15.84
C THR A 86 3.13 16.30 -14.54
N ILE A 87 3.89 15.43 -13.85
CA ILE A 87 4.61 15.77 -12.62
C ILE A 87 5.93 16.49 -12.92
N THR A 88 6.58 16.22 -14.05
CA THR A 88 7.89 16.79 -14.40
C THR A 88 7.84 18.11 -15.17
N VAL A 89 6.65 18.65 -15.48
CA VAL A 89 6.49 19.89 -16.27
C VAL A 89 6.20 21.16 -15.46
N GLU A 90 6.26 21.10 -14.12
CA GLU A 90 6.14 22.28 -13.24
C GLU A 90 7.43 22.56 -12.47
#